data_AF-A0A0F9HGL6-F1
#
_entry.id   AF-A0A0F9HGL6-F1
#
_cell.length_a   1.000
_cell.length_b   1.000
_cell.length_c   1.000
_cell.angle_alpha   90.00
_cell.angle_beta   90.00
_cell.angle_gamma   90.00
#
_symmetry.space_group_name_H-M   'P 1'
#
loop_
_entity.id
_entity.type
_entity.pdbx_description
1 polymer ?
#
loop_
_entity_poly.entity_id
_entity_poly.type
_entity_poly.pdbx_seq_one_letter_code
_entity_poly.pdbx_strand_id
1 'polypeptide(L)' 'MNWEAIKYIYCRVLIYDHKIEYLGGDKYKIITFYPTGEIWWEAEYQNGQLHGKYIGWYPDGQKNYEEEYQNGKQIK' A
#
# COMPACT_ATOMS: atom_id res chain seq x y z
N MET A 1 -15.98 -3.74 2.10
CA MET A 1 -15.17 -2.52 1.87
C MET A 1 -16.12 -1.33 1.79
N ASN A 2 -15.84 -0.20 2.45
CA ASN A 2 -16.74 0.95 2.44
C ASN A 2 -16.50 1.86 1.21
N TRP A 3 -17.42 2.80 0.97
CA TRP A 3 -17.37 3.72 -0.18
C TRP A 3 -16.13 4.62 -0.20
N GLU A 4 -15.64 5.03 0.96
CA GLU A 4 -14.43 5.87 1.06
C GLU A 4 -13.17 5.09 0.67
N ALA A 5 -13.08 3.81 1.05
CA ALA A 5 -12.00 2.93 0.59
C ALA A 5 -12.05 2.70 -0.93
N ILE A 6 -13.24 2.57 -1.52
CA ILE A 6 -13.41 2.44 -2.97
C ILE A 6 -12.93 3.70 -3.69
N LYS A 7 -13.37 4.88 -3.25
CA LYS A 7 -12.88 6.17 -3.79
C LYS A 7 -11.37 6.29 -3.66
N TYR A 8 -10.81 5.91 -2.50
CA TYR A 8 -9.38 5.97 -2.27
C TYR A 8 -8.62 5.10 -3.26
N ILE A 9 -9.03 3.83 -3.44
CA ILE A 9 -8.43 2.93 -4.43
C ILE A 9 -8.57 3.50 -5.85
N TYR A 10 -9.75 3.98 -6.22
CA TYR A 10 -10.01 4.59 -7.53
C TYR A 10 -9.04 5.75 -7.84
N CYS A 11 -8.87 6.67 -6.89
CA CYS A 11 -7.92 7.76 -7.02
C CYS A 11 -6.47 7.25 -7.14
N ARG A 12 -6.08 6.24 -6.35
CA ARG A 12 -4.71 5.68 -6.37
C ARG A 12 -4.38 5.03 -7.72
N VAL A 13 -5.33 4.32 -8.31
CA VAL A 13 -5.13 3.68 -9.62
C VAL A 13 -5.15 4.70 -10.76
N LEU A 14 -6.17 5.56 -10.83
CA LEU A 14 -6.36 6.39 -12.03
C LEU A 14 -5.56 7.68 -12.04
N ILE A 15 -5.19 8.20 -10.87
CA ILE A 15 -4.46 9.48 -10.74
C ILE A 15 -2.98 9.25 -10.50
N TYR A 16 -2.64 8.24 -9.68
CA TYR A 16 -1.28 8.01 -9.24
C TYR A 16 -0.62 6.78 -9.87
N ASP A 17 -1.31 6.08 -10.78
CA ASP A 17 -0.82 4.87 -11.46
C ASP A 17 -0.30 3.79 -10.51
N HIS A 18 -0.92 3.69 -9.33
CA HIS A 18 -0.56 2.67 -8.35
C HIS A 18 -1.15 1.32 -8.76
N LYS A 19 -0.37 0.26 -8.57
CA LYS A 19 -0.86 -1.11 -8.67
C LYS A 19 -1.59 -1.49 -7.38
N ILE A 20 -2.68 -2.25 -7.52
CA ILE A 20 -3.45 -2.79 -6.40
C ILE A 20 -3.49 -4.30 -6.51
N GLU A 21 -3.19 -4.99 -5.42
CA GLU A 21 -3.32 -6.43 -5.29
C GLU A 21 -4.42 -6.76 -4.29
N TYR A 22 -5.41 -7.56 -4.71
CA TYR A 22 -6.49 -7.99 -3.83
C TYR A 22 -6.05 -9.23 -3.03
N LEU A 23 -6.22 -9.18 -1.71
CA LEU A 23 -5.78 -10.23 -0.78
C LEU A 23 -6.94 -11.02 -0.15
N GLY A 24 -8.19 -10.74 -0.56
CA GLY A 24 -9.39 -11.42 -0.04
C GLY A 24 -10.12 -10.62 1.04
N GLY A 25 -11.45 -10.79 1.10
CA GLY A 25 -12.31 -10.01 1.97
C GLY A 25 -12.19 -8.51 1.70
N ASP A 26 -11.87 -7.75 2.74
CA ASP A 26 -11.63 -6.30 2.69
C ASP A 26 -10.13 -5.95 2.71
N LYS A 27 -9.26 -6.93 2.42
CA LYS A 27 -7.81 -6.76 2.40
C LYS A 27 -7.28 -6.51 0.99
N TYR A 28 -6.38 -5.55 0.88
CA TYR A 28 -5.68 -5.24 -0.37
C TYR A 28 -4.32 -4.62 -0.08
N LYS A 29 -3.42 -4.71 -1.05
CA LYS A 29 -2.10 -4.08 -1.03
C LYS A 29 -2.01 -3.02 -2.11
N ILE A 30 -1.47 -1.86 -1.78
CA ILE A 30 -1.11 -0.83 -2.76
C ILE A 30 0.39 -0.91 -3.00
N ILE A 31 0.80 -0.88 -4.25
CA ILE A 31 2.20 -0.91 -4.68
C ILE A 31 2.44 0.28 -5.59
N THR A 32 3.49 1.04 -5.30
CA THR A 32 3.94 2.17 -6.10
C THR A 32 5.37 1.93 -6.57
N PHE A 33 5.70 2.42 -7.75
CA PHE A 33 6.99 2.20 -8.40
C PHE A 33 7.76 3.51 -8.58
N TYR A 34 9.08 3.41 -8.63
CA TYR A 34 9.93 4.46 -9.18
C TYR A 34 9.69 4.61 -10.68
N PRO A 35 10.06 5.76 -11.29
CA PRO A 35 10.00 5.92 -12.74
C PRO A 35 10.79 4.87 -13.54
N THR A 36 11.78 4.26 -12.89
CA THR A 36 12.62 3.17 -13.42
C THR A 36 11.96 1.79 -13.37
N GLY A 37 10.85 1.64 -12.63
CA GLY A 37 10.02 0.43 -12.58
C GLY A 37 10.22 -0.45 -11.34
N GLU A 38 11.22 -0.19 -10.51
CA GLU A 38 11.40 -0.86 -9.22
C GLU A 38 10.37 -0.39 -8.20
N ILE A 39 10.06 -1.23 -7.21
CA ILE A 39 9.10 -0.88 -6.16
C ILE A 39 9.69 0.26 -5.32
N TRP A 40 8.91 1.34 -5.17
CA TRP A 40 9.24 2.42 -4.26
C TRP A 40 8.70 2.12 -2.86
N TRP A 41 7.42 1.76 -2.75
CA TRP A 41 6.84 1.31 -1.50
C TRP A 41 5.60 0.45 -1.75
N GLU A 42 5.25 -0.36 -0.75
CA GLU A 42 4.00 -1.10 -0.70
C GLU A 42 3.38 -1.03 0.69
N ALA A 43 2.06 -1.03 0.75
CA ALA A 43 1.33 -0.99 2.01
C ALA A 43 0.08 -1.87 1.98
N GLU A 44 -0.12 -2.64 3.05
CA GLU A 44 -1.30 -3.47 3.24
C GLU A 44 -2.40 -2.71 3.98
N TYR A 45 -3.63 -2.91 3.50
CA TYR A 45 -4.82 -2.29 4.04
C TYR A 45 -5.87 -3.36 4.36
N GLN A 46 -6.62 -3.13 5.43
CA GLN A 46 -7.83 -3.88 5.77
C GLN A 46 -8.91 -2.90 6.19
N ASN A 47 -10.14 -3.07 5.69
CA ASN A 47 -11.27 -2.20 5.99
C ASN A 47 -10.99 -0.70 5.70
N GLY A 48 -10.14 -0.42 4.72
CA GLY A 48 -9.74 0.94 4.34
C GLY A 48 -8.69 1.60 5.24
N GLN A 49 -8.08 0.87 6.18
CA GLN A 49 -7.02 1.37 7.06
C GLN A 49 -5.74 0.55 6.89
N LEU A 50 -4.57 1.16 7.15
CA LEU A 50 -3.29 0.44 7.17
C LEU A 50 -3.38 -0.72 8.17
N HIS A 51 -3.09 -1.92 7.70
CA HIS A 51 -3.15 -3.14 8.49
C HIS A 51 -2.24 -4.19 7.83
N GLY A 52 -1.14 -4.54 8.49
CA GLY A 52 -0.06 -5.35 7.94
C GLY A 52 1.19 -4.51 7.72
N LYS A 53 1.98 -4.89 6.70
CA LYS A 53 3.27 -4.26 6.44
C LYS A 53 3.13 -2.95 5.66
N TYR A 54 3.99 -1.99 6.00
CA TYR A 54 4.31 -0.82 5.19
C TYR A 54 5.81 -0.80 4.94
N ILE A 55 6.22 -1.01 3.69
CA ILE A 55 7.62 -1.20 3.33
C ILE A 55 7.98 -0.22 2.24
N GLY A 56 9.13 0.43 2.38
CA GLY A 56 9.72 1.26 1.35
C GLY A 56 11.13 0.80 1.02
N TRP A 57 11.51 0.96 -0.24
CA TRP A 57 12.83 0.62 -0.75
C TRP A 57 13.49 1.86 -1.34
N TYR A 58 14.82 1.86 -1.33
CA TYR A 58 15.63 2.75 -2.17
C TYR A 58 15.62 2.24 -3.62
N PRO A 59 16.01 3.08 -4.62
CA PRO A 59 16.06 2.66 -6.02
C PRO A 59 17.02 1.48 -6.30
N ASP A 60 17.98 1.23 -5.42
CA ASP A 60 18.91 0.10 -5.52
C ASP A 60 18.33 -1.23 -4.95
N GLY A 61 17.06 -1.20 -4.49
CA GLY A 61 16.36 -2.33 -3.92
C GLY A 61 16.66 -2.60 -2.45
N GLN A 62 17.50 -1.78 -1.79
CA GLN A 62 17.71 -1.89 -0.34
C GLN A 62 16.47 -1.38 0.39
N LYS A 63 16.05 -2.09 1.45
CA LYS A 63 14.95 -1.63 2.31
C LYS A 63 15.34 -0.31 2.97
N ASN A 64 14.52 0.70 2.77
CA ASN A 64 14.62 2.01 3.43
C ASN A 64 13.89 1.97 4.77
N TYR A 65 12.67 1.44 4.80
CA TYR A 65 11.91 1.21 6.03
C TYR A 65 11.02 -0.03 5.91
N GLU A 66 10.72 -0.64 7.05
CA GLU A 66 9.71 -1.68 7.21
C GLU A 66 9.02 -1.44 8.54
N GLU A 67 7.75 -1.06 8.46
CA GLU A 67 6.88 -0.77 9.59
C GLU A 67 5.70 -1.74 9.59
N GLU A 68 5.12 -1.96 10.76
CA GLU A 68 3.95 -2.80 10.91
C GLU A 68 2.80 -2.01 11.52
N TYR A 69 1.63 -2.13 10.92
CA TYR A 69 0.41 -1.41 11.33
C TYR A 69 -0.69 -2.38 11.71
N GLN A 70 -1.46 -2.01 12.73
CA GLN A 70 -2.71 -2.67 13.07
C GLN A 70 -3.80 -1.62 13.27
N ASN A 71 -4.85 -1.68 12.45
CA ASN A 71 -6.00 -0.76 12.50
C ASN A 71 -5.58 0.72 12.44
N GLY A 72 -4.68 1.03 11.51
CA GLY A 72 -4.16 2.38 11.27
C GLY A 72 -3.11 2.86 12.28
N LYS A 73 -2.71 2.03 13.26
CA LYS A 73 -1.69 2.38 14.25
C LYS A 73 -0.42 1.60 14.02
N GLN A 74 0.72 2.29 14.01
CA GLN A 74 2.03 1.65 13.99
C GLN A 74 2.24 0.87 15.29
N ILE A 75 2.68 -0.38 15.17
CA ILE A 75 2.96 -1.28 16.30
C ILE A 75 4.43 -1.66 16.38
N LYS A 76 5.22 -1.38 15.32
CA LYS A 76 6.64 -1.68 15.25
C LYS A 76 7.38 -0.74 14.32
#